data_AF-A0A8H5JLQ1-F1
#
_entry.id   AF-A0A8H5JLQ1-F1
#
_cell.length_a   1.000
_cell.length_b   1.000
_cell.length_c   1.000
_cell.angle_alpha   90.00
_cell.angle_beta   90.00
_cell.angle_gamma   90.00
#
_symmetry.space_group_name_H-M   'P 1'
#
loop_
_entity.id
_entity.type
_entity.pdbx_description
1 polymer ?
#
loop_
_entity_poly.entity_id
_entity_poly.type
_entity_poly.pdbx_seq_one_letter_code
_entity_poly.pdbx_strand_id
1 'polypeptide(L)'
;MCSIITINLYCKRCGKYLGNTVEDKKCTAARLGGRNYHPYPEYRTETYRVNWTQCDDCQYEYSVYCDAIRSGISYPVPNPPFN
;
A
#
# COMPACT_ATOMS: atom_id res chain seq x y z
N MET A 1 -15.69 18.00 5.67
CA MET A 1 -15.39 17.19 6.87
C MET A 1 -13.87 17.05 6.96
N CYS A 2 -13.27 17.39 8.10
CA CYS A 2 -11.83 17.20 8.33
C CYS A 2 -11.58 15.74 8.73
N SER A 3 -10.60 15.07 8.15
CA SER A 3 -10.28 13.68 8.51
C SER A 3 -8.78 13.43 8.57
N ILE A 4 -8.35 12.70 9.61
CA ILE A 4 -7.03 12.10 9.70
C ILE A 4 -7.17 10.64 9.26
N ILE A 5 -6.51 10.30 8.15
CA ILE A 5 -6.63 8.99 7.50
C ILE A 5 -5.31 8.25 7.70
N THR A 6 -5.35 7.12 8.38
CA THR A 6 -4.22 6.18 8.42
C THR A 6 -4.35 5.22 7.25
N ILE A 7 -3.42 5.27 6.32
CA ILE A 7 -3.38 4.43 5.13
C ILE A 7 -2.38 3.30 5.38
N ASN A 8 -2.88 2.07 5.56
CA ASN A 8 -2.05 0.87 5.68
C ASN A 8 -1.82 0.23 4.31
N LEU A 9 -0.56 -0.04 3.97
CA LEU A 9 -0.16 -0.64 2.70
C LEU A 9 0.23 -2.10 2.91
N TYR A 10 -0.37 -2.98 2.12
CA TYR A 10 -0.03 -4.40 2.09
C TYR A 10 0.30 -4.83 0.66
N CYS A 11 1.20 -5.79 0.51
CA CYS A 11 1.43 -6.45 -0.78
C CYS A 11 0.18 -7.26 -1.16
N LYS A 12 -0.36 -7.03 -2.35
CA LYS A 12 -1.49 -7.79 -2.89
C LYS A 12 -1.17 -9.26 -3.12
N ARG A 13 0.10 -9.59 -3.40
CA ARG A 13 0.57 -10.95 -3.71
C ARG A 13 0.86 -11.76 -2.44
N CYS A 14 1.84 -11.35 -1.64
CA CYS A 14 2.24 -12.12 -0.45
C CYS A 14 1.53 -11.70 0.85
N GLY A 15 0.75 -10.61 0.85
CA GLY A 15 0.08 -10.11 2.06
C GLY A 15 1.00 -9.40 3.05
N LYS A 16 2.29 -9.23 2.74
CA LYS A 16 3.26 -8.53 3.59
C LYS A 16 2.83 -7.09 3.85
N TYR A 17 2.94 -6.64 5.09
CA TYR A 17 2.78 -5.23 5.45
C TYR A 17 3.98 -4.42 4.96
N LEU A 18 3.72 -3.36 4.21
CA LEU A 18 4.75 -2.51 3.59
C LEU A 18 4.95 -1.19 4.33
N GLY A 19 4.09 -0.89 5.30
CA GLY A 19 4.12 0.34 6.06
C GLY A 19 2.78 1.06 6.02
N ASN A 20 2.74 2.22 6.67
CA ASN A 20 1.60 3.10 6.68
C ASN A 20 2.01 4.56 6.52
N THR A 21 1.08 5.34 6.01
CA THR A 21 1.17 6.80 5.96
C THR A 21 -0.04 7.41 6.65
N VAL A 22 0.11 8.61 7.18
CA VAL A 22 -0.99 9.36 7.81
C VAL A 22 -1.25 10.59 6.95
N GLU A 23 -2.44 10.69 6.38
CA GLU A 23 -2.89 11.84 5.61
C GLU A 23 -3.83 12.71 6.44
N ASP A 24 -3.47 14.00 6.58
CA ASP A 24 -4.35 15.01 7.16
C ASP A 24 -5.12 15.73 6.05
N LYS A 25 -6.36 15.28 5.79
CA LYS A 25 -7.29 15.96 4.88
C LYS A 25 -8.01 17.06 5.65
N LYS A 26 -7.32 18.20 5.83
CA LYS A 26 -7.95 19.42 6.37
C LYS A 26 -9.03 19.92 5.41
N CYS A 27 -10.20 20.26 5.95
CA CYS A 27 -11.27 20.92 5.20
C CYS A 27 -10.71 22.10 4.40
N THR A 28 -10.96 22.14 3.09
CA THR A 28 -10.71 23.32 2.25
C THR A 28 -11.35 24.59 2.85
N ALA A 29 -12.46 24.44 3.59
CA ALA A 29 -13.13 25.52 4.34
C ALA A 29 -12.31 26.13 5.49
N ALA A 30 -11.40 25.36 6.12
CA ALA A 30 -10.55 25.85 7.21
C ALA A 30 -9.40 26.74 6.71
N ARG A 31 -8.94 26.54 5.46
CA ARG A 31 -7.94 27.40 4.80
C ARG A 31 -8.47 28.79 4.43
N LEU A 32 -9.80 28.95 4.37
CA LEU A 32 -10.47 30.16 3.88
C LEU A 32 -11.26 30.92 4.97
N GLY A 33 -11.06 30.61 6.25
CA GLY A 33 -11.70 31.34 7.36
C GLY A 33 -13.20 31.12 7.50
N GLY A 34 -13.75 30.04 6.93
CA GLY A 34 -15.18 29.74 6.94
C GLY A 34 -15.66 29.16 8.27
N ARG A 35 -16.76 29.73 8.79
CA ARG A 35 -17.42 29.50 10.10
C ARG A 35 -17.91 28.07 10.41
N ASN A 36 -17.55 27.06 9.62
CA ASN A 36 -17.96 25.66 9.81
C ASN A 36 -16.76 24.80 10.24
N TYR A 37 -16.17 25.18 11.37
CA TYR A 37 -15.08 24.42 11.99
C TYR A 37 -15.67 23.20 12.70
N HIS A 38 -15.35 22.00 12.23
CA HIS A 38 -15.63 20.78 12.99
C HIS A 38 -14.64 20.73 14.17
N PRO A 39 -15.09 20.58 15.42
CA PRO A 39 -14.22 20.68 16.60
C PRO A 39 -13.19 19.55 16.68
N TYR A 40 -13.46 18.40 16.08
CA TYR A 40 -12.56 17.25 16.05
C TYR A 40 -12.47 16.68 14.63
N PRO A 41 -11.26 16.28 14.17
CA PRO A 41 -11.11 15.54 12.93
C PRO A 41 -11.69 14.12 13.09
N GLU A 42 -12.30 13.60 12.04
CA GLU A 42 -12.69 12.19 11.97
C GLU A 42 -11.43 11.34 11.74
N TYR A 43 -11.22 10.32 12.59
CA TYR A 43 -10.14 9.37 12.41
C TYR A 43 -10.66 8.14 11.68
N ARG A 44 -10.02 7.78 10.57
CA ARG A 44 -10.35 6.56 9.85
C ARG A 44 -9.11 5.84 9.37
N THR A 45 -9.23 4.53 9.22
CA THR A 45 -8.17 3.68 8.71
C THR A 45 -8.59 3.10 7.37
N GLU A 46 -7.73 3.29 6.37
CA GLU A 46 -7.91 2.74 5.03
C GLU A 46 -6.81 1.71 4.78
N THR A 47 -7.18 0.58 4.18
CA THR A 47 -6.24 -0.49 3.86
C THR A 47 -6.16 -0.66 2.36
N TYR A 48 -4.96 -0.47 1.82
CA TYR A 48 -4.70 -0.63 0.39
C TYR A 48 -3.79 -1.82 0.14
N ARG A 49 -4.08 -2.54 -0.94
CA ARG A 49 -3.27 -3.63 -1.45
C ARG A 49 -2.54 -3.17 -2.70
N VAL A 50 -1.23 -3.04 -2.59
CA VAL A 50 -0.38 -2.58 -3.69
C VAL A 50 0.20 -3.72 -4.49
N ASN A 51 0.65 -3.44 -5.71
CA ASN A 51 1.24 -4.44 -6.60
C ASN A 51 2.51 -5.05 -6.02
N TRP A 52 2.82 -6.28 -6.43
CA TRP A 52 4.00 -6.99 -5.97
C TRP A 52 5.31 -6.28 -6.34
N THR A 53 5.28 -5.46 -7.40
CA THR A 53 6.38 -4.58 -7.82
C THR A 53 6.69 -3.47 -6.81
N GLN A 54 5.89 -3.28 -5.77
CA GLN A 54 6.18 -2.37 -4.65
C GLN A 54 6.57 -3.13 -3.37
N CYS A 55 6.78 -4.45 -3.47
CA CYS A 55 7.15 -5.30 -2.34
C CYS A 55 8.51 -5.94 -2.60
N ASP A 56 9.52 -5.55 -1.82
CA ASP A 56 10.91 -6.02 -1.99
C ASP A 56 11.02 -7.55 -1.97
N ASP A 57 10.27 -8.23 -1.09
CA ASP A 57 10.30 -9.69 -1.01
C ASP A 57 9.73 -10.34 -2.27
N CYS A 58 8.65 -9.78 -2.83
CA CYS A 58 8.10 -10.29 -4.09
C CYS A 58 8.99 -9.96 -5.28
N GLN A 59 9.65 -8.80 -5.28
CA GLN A 59 10.63 -8.47 -6.32
C GLN A 59 11.82 -9.43 -6.27
N TYR A 60 12.32 -9.72 -5.07
CA TYR A 60 13.39 -10.69 -4.87
C TYR A 60 12.97 -12.08 -5.37
N GLU A 61 11.80 -12.58 -4.96
CA GLU A 61 11.30 -13.87 -5.43
C GLU A 61 11.16 -13.92 -6.96
N TYR A 62 10.72 -12.82 -7.57
CA TYR A 62 10.64 -12.70 -9.02
C TYR A 62 12.02 -12.79 -9.69
N SER A 63 13.03 -12.11 -9.14
CA SER A 63 14.41 -12.20 -9.66
C SER A 63 14.96 -13.62 -9.60
N VAL A 64 14.74 -14.32 -8.48
CA VAL A 64 15.16 -15.73 -8.31
C VAL A 64 14.43 -16.64 -9.30
N TYR A 65 13.12 -16.45 -9.49
CA TYR A 65 12.36 -17.16 -10.52
C TYR A 65 12.95 -16.94 -11.91
N CYS A 66 13.20 -15.69 -12.31
CA CYS A 66 13.79 -15.36 -13.61
C CYS A 66 15.18 -15.99 -13.81
N ASP A 67 16.03 -15.96 -12.78
CA ASP A 67 17.37 -16.53 -12.85
C ASP A 67 17.33 -18.07 -12.92
N ALA A 68 16.41 -18.72 -12.20
CA ALA A 68 16.20 -20.16 -12.30
C ALA A 68 15.77 -20.58 -13.70
N ILE A 69 14.79 -19.88 -14.29
CA ILE A 69 14.33 -20.13 -15.67
C ILE A 69 15.48 -19.91 -16.67
N ARG A 70 16.25 -18.82 -16.53
CA ARG A 70 17.41 -18.55 -17.39
C ARG A 70 18.48 -19.64 -17.28
N SER A 71 18.64 -20.22 -16.09
CA SER A 71 19.63 -21.27 -15.82
C SER A 71 19.12 -22.69 -16.16
N GLY A 72 17.90 -22.82 -16.68
CA GLY A 72 17.29 -24.12 -16.97
C GLY A 72 16.93 -24.94 -15.72
N ILE A 73 16.87 -24.29 -14.55
CA ILE A 73 16.49 -24.91 -13.28
C ILE A 73 14.96 -24.90 -13.18
N SER A 74 14.39 -26.07 -12.84
CA SER A 74 12.97 -26.15 -12.53
C SER A 74 12.66 -25.32 -11.29
N TYR A 75 11.81 -24.30 -11.45
CA TYR A 75 11.33 -23.46 -10.35
C TYR A 75 9.83 -23.69 -10.14
N PRO A 76 9.34 -23.76 -8.89
CA PRO A 76 7.90 -23.90 -8.62
C PRO A 76 7.09 -22.78 -9.28
N VAL A 77 5.92 -23.12 -9.83
CA VAL A 77 5.03 -22.10 -10.40
C VAL A 77 4.62 -21.13 -9.29
N PRO A 78 4.90 -19.82 -9.42
CA PRO A 78 4.59 -18.84 -8.39
C PRO A 78 3.09 -18.80 -8.10
N ASN A 79 2.71 -18.94 -6.83
CA ASN A 79 1.32 -18.85 -6.39
C ASN A 79 1.20 -18.00 -5.10
N PRO A 80 0.53 -16.84 -5.13
CA PRO A 80 -0.13 -16.25 -6.29
C PRO A 80 0.86 -15.79 -7.39
N PRO A 81 0.41 -15.75 -8.66
CA PRO A 81 1.26 -15.39 -9.79
C PRO A 81 1.76 -13.94 -9.69
N PHE A 82 2.87 -13.66 -10.36
CA PHE A 82 3.38 -12.31 -10.57
C PHE A 82 2.50 -11.59 -11.63
N ASN A 83 1.35 -11.05 -11.21
CA ASN A 83 0.42 -10.25 -12.03
C ASN A 83 0.70 -8.75 -11.96
#